data_AF-A0A3D0V860-F1
#
_entry.id   AF-A0A3D0V860-F1
#
_cell.length_a   1.000
_cell.length_b   1.000
_cell.length_c   1.000
_cell.angle_alpha   90.00
_cell.angle_beta   90.00
_cell.angle_gamma   90.00
#
_symmetry.space_group_name_H-M   'P 1'
#
loop_
_entity.id
_entity.type
_entity.pdbx_description
1 polymer ?
#
loop_
_entity_poly.entity_id
_entity_poly.type
_entity_poly.pdbx_seq_one_letter_code
_entity_poly.pdbx_strand_id
1 'polypeptide(L)'
;MPAAKYTKAQRDEALALYETSGPTAVADKLGIPKGTVTGWAKESGVRTVRNSRTREATEAASVDAQAAMAELRLQVLAIAKHEAAEIRDTQTGAKRWRTVLKGAGGSEHEVDLDFIPPNDKRANSNSLASHAGTITKLAPAEATHDDAAAVDKWLEHMTAGGSGGHATVHGQVAPGAE
;
A
#
# COMPACT_ATOMS: atom_id res chain seq x y z
N MET A 1 -5.48 -47.17 12.03
CA MET A 1 -5.18 -45.72 12.06
C MET A 1 -4.34 -45.45 13.30
N PRO A 2 -3.18 -44.77 13.20
CA PRO A 2 -2.40 -44.39 14.39
C PRO A 2 -3.23 -43.47 15.28
N ALA A 3 -3.15 -43.67 16.60
CA ALA A 3 -3.80 -42.80 17.57
C ALA A 3 -3.28 -41.36 17.42
N ALA A 4 -4.17 -40.37 17.54
CA ALA A 4 -3.77 -38.97 17.50
C ALA A 4 -2.75 -38.69 18.61
N LYS A 5 -1.60 -38.11 18.24
CA LYS A 5 -0.47 -37.86 19.15
C LYS A 5 -0.82 -36.92 20.31
N TYR A 6 -1.85 -36.09 20.15
CA TYR A 6 -2.30 -35.11 21.13
C TYR A 6 -3.80 -35.24 21.37
N THR A 7 -4.22 -35.12 22.62
CA THR A 7 -5.64 -35.14 22.98
C THR A 7 -6.31 -33.80 22.68
N LYS A 8 -7.64 -33.79 22.59
CA LYS A 8 -8.40 -32.54 22.42
C LYS A 8 -8.13 -31.56 23.56
N ALA A 9 -8.08 -32.04 24.80
CA ALA A 9 -7.79 -31.22 25.97
C ALA A 9 -6.41 -30.54 25.87
N GLN A 10 -5.37 -31.26 25.41
CA GLN A 10 -4.05 -30.68 25.19
C GLN A 10 -4.06 -29.62 24.08
N ARG A 11 -4.84 -29.86 23.01
CA ARG A 11 -5.01 -28.88 21.94
C ARG A 11 -5.69 -27.60 22.46
N ASP A 12 -6.76 -27.74 23.23
CA ASP A 12 -7.51 -26.61 23.78
C ASP A 12 -6.64 -25.79 24.76
N GLU A 13 -5.88 -26.47 25.64
CA GLU A 13 -4.93 -25.84 26.56
C GLU A 13 -3.79 -25.12 25.82
N ALA A 14 -3.23 -25.76 24.78
CA ALA A 14 -2.19 -25.17 23.95
C ALA A 14 -2.67 -23.90 23.23
N LEU A 15 -3.92 -23.89 22.74
CA LEU A 15 -4.52 -22.73 22.09
C LEU A 15 -4.76 -21.57 23.06
N ALA A 16 -5.26 -21.86 24.27
CA ALA A 16 -5.43 -20.84 25.32
C ALA A 16 -4.09 -20.21 25.74
N LEU A 17 -3.04 -21.02 25.88
CA LEU A 17 -1.70 -20.52 26.20
C LEU A 17 -1.06 -19.78 25.01
N TYR A 18 -1.31 -20.24 23.78
CA TYR A 18 -0.84 -19.58 22.56
C TYR A 18 -1.41 -18.16 22.45
N GLU A 19 -2.70 -17.97 22.71
CA GLU A 19 -3.37 -16.67 22.63
C GLU A 19 -2.69 -15.61 23.51
N THR A 20 -2.33 -15.98 24.74
CA THR A 20 -1.74 -15.06 25.72
C THR A 20 -0.23 -14.88 25.55
N SER A 21 0.50 -15.99 25.32
CA SER A 21 1.96 -16.05 25.51
C SER A 21 2.73 -16.42 24.23
N GLY A 22 2.03 -16.86 23.18
CA GLY A 22 2.62 -17.21 21.89
C GLY A 22 3.26 -18.61 21.82
N PRO A 23 3.75 -19.00 20.63
CA PRO A 23 4.13 -20.39 20.33
C PRO A 23 5.36 -20.88 21.10
N THR A 24 6.29 -19.97 21.47
CA THR A 24 7.48 -20.35 22.25
C THR A 24 7.10 -20.80 23.65
N ALA A 25 6.22 -20.06 24.34
CA ALA A 25 5.77 -20.44 25.68
C ALA A 25 5.01 -21.78 25.70
N VAL A 26 4.25 -22.08 24.63
CA VAL A 26 3.56 -23.38 24.49
C VAL A 26 4.56 -24.52 24.29
N ALA A 27 5.57 -24.32 23.45
CA ALA A 27 6.61 -25.31 23.25
C ALA A 27 7.40 -25.61 24.52
N ASP A 28 7.73 -24.57 25.29
CA ASP A 28 8.53 -24.70 26.51
C ASP A 28 7.70 -25.34 27.65
N LYS A 29 6.41 -25.00 27.79
CA LYS A 29 5.55 -25.52 28.87
C LYS A 29 4.95 -26.90 28.59
N LEU A 30 4.46 -27.13 27.37
CA LEU A 30 3.71 -28.34 27.01
C LEU A 30 4.54 -29.33 26.18
N GLY A 31 5.76 -28.96 25.76
CA GLY A 31 6.62 -29.80 24.92
C GLY A 31 6.09 -29.99 23.49
N ILE A 32 5.12 -29.17 23.05
CA ILE A 32 4.49 -29.28 21.74
C ILE A 32 5.29 -28.45 20.72
N PRO A 33 5.69 -29.01 19.56
CA PRO A 33 6.44 -28.26 18.56
C PRO A 33 5.72 -27.00 18.09
N LYS A 34 6.46 -25.89 17.97
CA LYS A 34 5.91 -24.57 17.60
C LYS A 34 5.08 -24.62 16.31
N GLY A 35 5.55 -25.35 15.29
CA GLY A 35 4.84 -25.49 14.02
C GLY A 35 3.47 -26.15 14.16
N THR A 36 3.35 -27.14 15.06
CA THR A 36 2.06 -27.81 15.34
C THR A 36 1.07 -26.85 16.00
N VAL A 37 1.51 -26.11 17.01
CA VAL A 37 0.67 -25.12 17.71
C VAL A 37 0.24 -24.01 16.77
N THR A 38 1.16 -23.48 15.95
CA THR A 38 0.85 -22.46 14.94
C THR A 38 -0.16 -22.98 13.90
N GLY A 39 -0.04 -24.25 13.49
CA GLY A 39 -1.01 -24.90 12.61
C GLY A 39 -2.41 -24.95 13.21
N TRP A 40 -2.52 -25.37 14.48
CA TRP A 40 -3.81 -25.38 15.19
C TRP A 40 -4.39 -23.98 15.38
N ALA A 41 -3.55 -23.01 15.74
CA ALA A 41 -3.99 -21.63 15.91
C ALA A 41 -4.53 -21.05 14.60
N LYS A 42 -3.88 -21.34 13.47
CA LYS A 42 -4.36 -20.96 12.14
C LYS A 42 -5.71 -21.61 11.80
N GLU A 43 -5.84 -22.92 12.03
CA GLU A 43 -7.08 -23.67 11.77
C GLU A 43 -8.25 -23.19 12.64
N SER A 44 -7.97 -22.84 13.90
CA SER A 44 -8.96 -22.36 14.87
C SER A 44 -9.17 -20.84 14.82
N GLY A 45 -8.45 -20.11 13.95
CA GLY A 45 -8.52 -18.65 13.86
C GLY A 45 -7.94 -17.88 15.06
N VAL A 46 -7.29 -18.56 16.00
CA VAL A 46 -6.73 -17.96 17.21
C VAL A 46 -5.44 -17.21 16.88
N ARG A 47 -5.33 -15.96 17.34
CA ARG A 47 -4.12 -15.14 17.19
C ARG A 47 -3.57 -14.73 18.55
N THR A 48 -2.27 -14.43 18.59
CA THR A 48 -1.64 -13.95 19.82
C THR A 48 -2.04 -12.49 20.10
N VAL A 49 -2.18 -12.13 21.37
CA VAL A 49 -2.48 -10.73 21.81
C VAL A 49 -1.48 -9.72 21.21
N ARG A 50 -0.20 -10.12 21.08
CA ARG A 50 0.83 -9.29 20.46
C ARG A 50 0.51 -8.98 18.99
N ASN A 51 0.04 -9.97 18.23
CA ASN A 51 -0.28 -9.78 16.81
C ASN A 51 -1.52 -8.89 16.63
N SER A 52 -2.50 -8.96 17.55
CA SER A 52 -3.66 -8.07 17.53
C SER A 52 -3.26 -6.61 17.75
N ARG A 53 -2.42 -6.32 18.74
CA ARG A 53 -1.93 -4.95 19.01
C ARG A 53 -1.14 -4.36 17.84
N THR A 54 -0.27 -5.15 17.22
CA THR A 54 0.48 -4.69 16.03
C THR A 54 -0.47 -4.36 14.89
N ARG A 55 -1.49 -5.22 14.66
CA ARG A 55 -2.50 -5.00 13.63
C ARG A 55 -3.28 -3.72 13.88
N GLU A 56 -3.79 -3.54 15.09
CA GLU A 56 -4.51 -2.32 15.50
C GLU A 56 -3.64 -1.07 15.31
N ALA A 57 -2.35 -1.13 15.67
CA ALA A 57 -1.42 -0.04 15.46
C ALA A 57 -1.18 0.25 13.96
N THR A 58 -1.06 -0.79 13.13
CA THR A 58 -0.93 -0.65 11.68
C THR A 58 -2.19 -0.08 11.03
N GLU A 59 -3.37 -0.51 11.50
CA GLU A 59 -4.67 0.01 11.04
C GLU A 59 -4.86 1.47 11.46
N ALA A 60 -4.48 1.85 12.68
CA ALA A 60 -4.50 3.24 13.11
C ALA A 60 -3.53 4.11 12.28
N ALA A 61 -2.29 3.63 12.09
CA ALA A 61 -1.28 4.34 11.30
C ALA A 61 -1.70 4.51 9.83
N SER A 62 -2.42 3.55 9.25
CA SER A 62 -2.91 3.66 7.87
C SER A 62 -4.01 4.72 7.75
N VAL A 63 -4.91 4.80 8.73
CA VAL A 63 -5.93 5.87 8.81
C VAL A 63 -5.28 7.24 8.96
N ASP A 64 -4.28 7.37 9.84
CA ASP A 64 -3.54 8.62 10.05
C ASP A 64 -2.80 9.05 8.76
N ALA A 65 -2.16 8.11 8.07
CA ALA A 65 -1.49 8.38 6.80
C ALA A 65 -2.47 8.85 5.72
N GLN A 66 -3.66 8.24 5.64
CA GLN A 66 -4.72 8.68 4.72
C GLN A 66 -5.21 10.09 5.05
N ALA A 67 -5.39 10.43 6.33
CA ALA A 67 -5.76 11.77 6.76
C ALA A 67 -4.70 12.80 6.37
N ALA A 68 -3.41 12.50 6.61
CA ALA A 68 -2.31 13.38 6.22
C ALA A 68 -2.21 13.58 4.69
N MET A 69 -2.45 12.53 3.91
CA MET A 69 -2.50 12.63 2.44
C MET A 69 -3.68 13.49 1.97
N ALA A 70 -4.85 13.36 2.60
CA ALA A 70 -6.02 14.17 2.29
C ALA A 70 -5.77 15.66 2.58
N GLU A 71 -5.12 15.96 3.70
CA GLU A 71 -4.72 17.33 4.04
C GLU A 71 -3.74 17.90 3.02
N LEU A 72 -2.67 17.17 2.69
CA LEU A 72 -1.70 17.60 1.69
C LEU A 72 -2.34 17.87 0.33
N ARG A 73 -3.29 17.02 -0.08
CA ARG A 73 -4.06 17.22 -1.32
C ARG A 73 -4.85 18.52 -1.31
N LEU A 74 -5.47 18.89 -0.18
CA LEU A 74 -6.18 20.16 -0.05
C LEU A 74 -5.23 21.36 -0.14
N GLN A 75 -4.04 21.26 0.46
CA GLN A 75 -3.01 22.31 0.37
C GLN A 75 -2.55 22.53 -1.08
N VAL A 76 -2.23 21.46 -1.80
CA VAL A 76 -1.84 21.55 -3.23
C VAL A 76 -2.98 22.13 -4.07
N LEU A 77 -4.23 21.73 -3.80
CA LEU A 77 -5.40 22.29 -4.49
C LEU A 77 -5.59 23.79 -4.21
N ALA A 78 -5.33 24.24 -2.97
CA ALA A 78 -5.42 25.65 -2.62
C ALA A 78 -4.37 26.49 -3.38
N ILE A 79 -3.14 26.01 -3.48
CA ILE A 79 -2.07 26.66 -4.27
C ILE A 79 -2.47 26.73 -5.74
N ALA A 80 -2.88 25.61 -6.34
CA ALA A 80 -3.30 25.56 -7.73
C ALA A 80 -4.49 26.51 -8.02
N LYS A 81 -5.44 26.63 -7.10
CA LYS A 81 -6.57 27.58 -7.21
C LYS A 81 -6.09 29.03 -7.15
N HIS A 82 -5.14 29.33 -6.27
CA HIS A 82 -4.55 30.66 -6.17
C HIS A 82 -3.84 31.05 -7.47
N GLU A 83 -2.94 30.20 -7.98
CA GLU A 83 -2.25 30.44 -9.26
C GLU A 83 -3.23 30.62 -10.43
N ALA A 84 -4.24 29.74 -10.52
CA ALA A 84 -5.27 29.84 -11.55
C ALA A 84 -6.08 31.14 -11.44
N ALA A 85 -6.37 31.61 -10.22
CA ALA A 85 -7.05 32.88 -9.99
C ALA A 85 -6.19 34.06 -10.44
N GLU A 86 -4.89 34.09 -10.13
CA GLU A 86 -3.99 35.17 -10.57
C GLU A 86 -3.88 35.26 -12.09
N ILE A 87 -3.79 34.11 -12.76
CA ILE A 87 -3.77 34.03 -14.23
C ILE A 87 -5.08 34.58 -14.80
N ARG A 88 -6.22 34.12 -14.27
CA ARG A 88 -7.55 34.57 -14.71
C ARG A 88 -7.73 36.07 -14.50
N ASP A 89 -7.41 36.56 -13.31
CA ASP A 89 -7.59 37.97 -12.93
C ASP A 89 -6.70 38.89 -13.77
N THR A 90 -5.52 38.42 -14.18
CA THR A 90 -4.69 39.14 -15.16
C THR A 90 -5.31 39.13 -16.55
N GLN A 91 -5.83 37.99 -17.01
CA GLN A 91 -6.46 37.88 -18.33
C GLN A 91 -7.73 38.72 -18.47
N THR A 92 -8.45 38.94 -17.38
CA THR A 92 -9.63 39.82 -17.35
C THR A 92 -9.28 41.28 -17.11
N GLY A 93 -8.00 41.62 -16.90
CA GLY A 93 -7.54 42.97 -16.58
C GLY A 93 -7.86 43.43 -15.16
N ALA A 94 -8.30 42.52 -14.27
CA ALA A 94 -8.57 42.83 -12.86
C ALA A 94 -7.27 43.05 -12.04
N LYS A 95 -6.14 42.49 -12.50
CA LYS A 95 -4.82 42.64 -11.86
C LYS A 95 -3.73 42.79 -12.93
N ARG A 96 -2.67 43.56 -12.64
CA ARG A 96 -1.45 43.59 -13.48
C ARG A 96 -0.52 42.43 -13.12
N TRP A 97 0.12 41.83 -14.13
CA TRP A 97 1.11 40.79 -13.97
C TRP A 97 2.46 41.36 -13.56
N ARG A 98 2.92 41.04 -12.36
CA ARG A 98 4.26 41.44 -11.90
C ARG A 98 5.29 40.43 -12.39
N THR A 99 6.31 40.92 -13.10
CA THR A 99 7.43 40.08 -13.55
C THR A 99 8.73 40.87 -13.49
N VAL A 100 9.86 40.17 -13.67
CA VAL A 100 11.18 40.78 -13.73
C VAL A 100 11.65 40.76 -15.18
N LEU A 101 11.90 41.94 -15.75
CA LEU A 101 12.43 42.08 -17.11
C LEU A 101 13.91 42.45 -17.06
N LYS A 102 14.70 41.84 -17.95
CA LYS A 102 16.09 42.22 -18.18
C LYS A 102 16.17 43.45 -19.08
N GLY A 103 16.66 44.54 -18.53
CA GLY A 103 16.96 45.79 -19.21
C GLY A 103 18.32 45.80 -19.92
N ALA A 104 18.70 46.98 -20.41
CA ALA A 104 19.98 47.19 -21.10
C ALA A 104 21.16 46.91 -20.17
N GLY A 105 22.16 46.15 -20.66
CA GLY A 105 23.31 45.76 -19.84
C GLY A 105 23.01 44.66 -18.81
N GLY A 106 21.85 44.00 -18.87
CA GLY A 106 21.50 42.88 -18.00
C GLY A 106 20.96 43.28 -16.62
N SER A 107 20.61 44.55 -16.41
CA SER A 107 19.91 44.99 -15.21
C SER A 107 18.53 44.31 -15.12
N GLU A 108 18.10 43.95 -13.91
CA GLU A 108 16.79 43.35 -13.68
C GLU A 108 15.87 44.40 -13.03
N HIS A 109 14.68 44.58 -13.59
CA HIS A 109 13.68 45.52 -13.08
C HIS A 109 12.33 44.83 -12.91
N GLU A 110 11.69 45.06 -11.78
CA GLU A 110 10.29 44.69 -11.58
C GLU A 110 9.40 45.57 -12.44
N VAL A 111 8.51 44.95 -13.22
CA VAL A 111 7.56 45.63 -14.08
C VAL A 111 6.19 44.97 -13.93
N ASP A 112 5.15 45.80 -13.81
CA ASP A 112 3.76 45.37 -13.81
C ASP A 112 3.19 45.49 -15.24
N LEU A 113 2.81 44.37 -15.86
CA LEU A 113 2.31 44.27 -17.23
C LEU A 113 0.78 44.05 -17.24
N ASP A 114 0.09 44.53 -18.28
CA ASP A 114 -1.35 44.29 -18.46
C ASP A 114 -1.66 42.94 -19.14
N PHE A 115 -0.61 42.13 -19.39
CA PHE A 115 -0.72 40.81 -20.00
C PHE A 115 0.32 39.87 -19.39
N ILE A 116 0.07 38.56 -19.51
CA ILE A 116 1.01 37.52 -19.07
C ILE A 116 1.98 37.23 -20.22
N PRO A 117 3.30 37.41 -20.05
CA PRO A 117 4.29 37.03 -21.06
C PRO A 117 4.16 35.55 -21.47
N PRO A 118 4.41 35.19 -22.74
CA PRO A 118 4.29 33.80 -23.19
C PRO A 118 5.11 32.78 -22.38
N ASN A 119 6.30 33.17 -21.92
CA ASN A 119 7.15 32.32 -21.09
C ASN A 119 6.53 32.05 -19.72
N ASP A 120 6.08 33.09 -19.04
CA ASP A 120 5.42 33.00 -17.73
C ASP A 120 4.11 32.21 -17.84
N LYS A 121 3.33 32.42 -18.91
CA LYS A 121 2.09 31.65 -19.17
C LYS A 121 2.38 30.16 -19.30
N ARG A 122 3.43 29.79 -20.05
CA ARG A 122 3.86 28.40 -20.21
C ARG A 122 4.37 27.81 -18.88
N ALA A 123 5.17 28.57 -18.13
CA ALA A 123 5.65 28.14 -16.82
C ALA A 123 4.50 27.85 -15.84
N ASN A 124 3.54 28.78 -15.74
CA ASN A 124 2.35 28.61 -14.91
C ASN A 124 1.48 27.43 -15.37
N SER A 125 1.32 27.24 -16.68
CA SER A 125 0.56 26.11 -17.23
C SER A 125 1.22 24.76 -16.87
N ASN A 126 2.55 24.70 -16.92
CA ASN A 126 3.32 23.53 -16.48
C ASN A 126 3.22 23.31 -14.96
N SER A 127 3.22 24.39 -14.16
CA SER A 127 3.01 24.32 -12.70
C SER A 127 1.64 23.72 -12.38
N LEU A 128 0.58 24.26 -12.97
CA LEU A 128 -0.79 23.78 -12.79
C LEU A 128 -0.96 22.32 -13.23
N ALA A 129 -0.36 21.92 -14.36
CA ALA A 129 -0.37 20.53 -14.81
C ALA A 129 0.35 19.60 -13.80
N SER A 130 1.45 20.08 -13.21
CA SER A 130 2.19 19.34 -12.18
C SER A 130 1.40 19.21 -10.88
N HIS A 131 0.71 20.27 -10.45
CA HIS A 131 -0.21 20.23 -9.30
C HIS A 131 -1.36 19.27 -9.54
N ALA A 132 -2.00 19.32 -10.71
CA ALA A 132 -3.06 18.37 -11.07
C ALA A 132 -2.56 16.92 -11.04
N GLY A 133 -1.37 16.65 -11.60
CA GLY A 133 -0.75 15.33 -11.53
C GLY A 133 -0.45 14.87 -10.09
N THR A 134 -0.02 15.79 -9.22
CA THR A 134 0.23 15.51 -7.79
C THR A 134 -1.08 15.20 -7.06
N ILE A 135 -2.14 15.98 -7.31
CA ILE A 135 -3.47 15.76 -6.74
C ILE A 135 -4.02 14.38 -7.15
N THR A 136 -3.83 13.96 -8.40
CA THR A 136 -4.23 12.63 -8.87
C THR A 136 -3.44 11.52 -8.20
N LYS A 137 -2.12 11.71 -7.98
CA LYS A 137 -1.28 10.71 -7.29
C LYS A 137 -1.56 10.61 -5.79
N LEU A 138 -1.96 11.72 -5.16
CA LEU A 138 -2.37 11.77 -3.75
C LEU A 138 -3.84 11.40 -3.54
N ALA A 139 -4.61 11.25 -4.61
CA ALA A 139 -5.93 10.65 -4.46
C ALA A 139 -5.72 9.26 -3.88
N PRO A 140 -6.52 8.85 -2.89
CA PRO A 140 -6.50 7.45 -2.48
C PRO A 140 -6.66 6.65 -3.77
N ALA A 141 -5.76 5.69 -4.01
CA ALA A 141 -6.09 4.65 -4.95
C ALA A 141 -7.49 4.20 -4.54
N GLU A 142 -8.46 4.29 -5.44
CA GLU A 142 -9.70 3.58 -5.23
C GLU A 142 -9.28 2.12 -5.17
N ALA A 143 -8.86 1.69 -3.99
CA ALA A 143 -8.69 0.32 -3.64
C ALA A 143 -10.13 -0.19 -3.62
N THR A 144 -10.66 -0.41 -4.82
CA THR A 144 -11.69 -1.42 -4.99
C THR A 144 -11.15 -2.61 -4.21
N HIS A 145 -11.93 -3.07 -3.25
CA HIS A 145 -11.58 -4.17 -2.35
C HIS A 145 -11.09 -5.43 -3.11
N ASP A 146 -11.30 -5.47 -4.43
CA ASP A 146 -10.78 -6.42 -5.41
C ASP A 146 -9.25 -6.54 -5.47
N ASP A 147 -8.45 -5.48 -5.25
CA ASP A 147 -6.99 -5.61 -5.37
C ASP A 147 -6.38 -6.45 -4.22
N ALA A 148 -6.92 -6.31 -3.01
CA ALA A 148 -6.60 -7.19 -1.89
C ALA A 148 -7.09 -8.63 -2.16
N ALA A 149 -8.27 -8.77 -2.74
CA ALA A 149 -8.80 -10.08 -3.14
C ALA A 149 -7.99 -10.74 -4.27
N ALA A 150 -7.34 -9.95 -5.14
CA ALA A 150 -6.46 -10.44 -6.20
C ALA A 150 -5.15 -10.98 -5.64
N VAL A 151 -4.56 -10.31 -4.65
CA VAL A 151 -3.38 -10.80 -3.93
C VAL A 151 -3.71 -12.06 -3.13
N ASP A 152 -4.85 -12.09 -2.43
CA ASP A 152 -5.30 -13.28 -1.70
C ASP A 152 -5.56 -14.47 -2.64
N LYS A 153 -6.22 -14.27 -3.80
CA LYS A 153 -6.38 -15.30 -4.84
C LYS A 153 -5.05 -15.80 -5.40
N TRP A 154 -4.10 -14.90 -5.62
CA TRP A 154 -2.77 -15.28 -6.11
C TRP A 154 -2.01 -16.11 -5.08
N LEU A 155 -2.07 -15.73 -3.80
CA LEU A 155 -1.51 -16.50 -2.69
C LEU A 155 -2.19 -17.87 -2.53
N GLU A 156 -3.50 -17.93 -2.69
CA GLU A 156 -4.28 -19.18 -2.64
C GLU A 156 -3.85 -20.13 -3.77
N HIS A 157 -3.63 -19.62 -4.98
CA HIS A 157 -3.13 -20.43 -6.10
C HIS A 157 -1.70 -20.95 -5.87
N MET A 158 -0.81 -20.10 -5.36
CA MET A 158 0.59 -20.46 -5.05
C MET A 158 0.70 -21.49 -3.92
N THR A 159 -0.21 -21.44 -2.94
CA THR A 159 -0.18 -22.33 -1.77
C THR A 159 -1.01 -23.60 -1.94
N ALA A 160 -2.05 -23.59 -2.78
CA ALA A 160 -2.85 -24.77 -3.07
C ALA A 160 -2.19 -25.75 -4.07
N GLY A 161 -1.25 -25.29 -4.90
CA GLY A 161 -0.62 -26.11 -5.96
C GLY A 161 0.56 -27.02 -5.52
N GLY A 162 1.01 -26.95 -4.26
CA GLY A 162 2.23 -27.65 -3.81
C GLY A 162 2.10 -29.12 -3.44
N SER A 163 0.90 -29.73 -3.54
CA SER A 163 0.64 -31.10 -3.07
C SER A 163 -0.05 -31.95 -4.13
N GLY A 164 0.69 -32.47 -5.10
CA GLY A 164 0.17 -33.57 -5.91
C GLY A 164 0.75 -33.66 -7.32
N GLY A 165 1.93 -34.26 -7.43
CA GLY A 165 2.51 -34.53 -8.75
C GLY A 165 3.77 -35.37 -8.69
N HIS A 166 3.83 -36.37 -7.79
CA HIS A 166 4.87 -37.39 -7.88
C HIS A 166 4.56 -38.25 -9.11
N ALA A 167 5.06 -37.82 -10.27
CA ALA A 167 4.94 -38.55 -11.52
C ALA A 167 5.67 -39.89 -11.37
N THR A 168 4.91 -40.97 -11.28
CA THR A 168 5.41 -42.33 -11.40
C THR A 168 5.94 -42.50 -12.82
N VAL A 169 7.26 -42.40 -12.99
CA VAL A 169 7.93 -42.68 -14.26
C VAL A 169 7.86 -44.19 -14.50
N HIS A 170 6.85 -44.62 -15.25
CA HIS A 170 6.78 -45.99 -15.76
C HIS A 170 7.77 -46.10 -16.93
N GLY A 171 8.94 -46.69 -16.67
CA GLY A 171 9.88 -47.11 -17.69
C GLY A 171 9.29 -48.24 -18.52
N GLN A 172 8.97 -47.95 -19.78
CA GLN A 172 8.56 -48.93 -20.78
C GLN A 172 9.78 -49.23 -21.66
N VAL A 173 10.47 -50.34 -21.35
CA VAL A 173 11.59 -50.88 -22.14
C VAL A 173 10.99 -51.59 -23.37
N ALA A 174 11.32 -51.10 -24.56
CA ALA A 174 10.98 -51.78 -25.82
C ALA A 174 12.05 -52.85 -26.14
N PRO A 175 11.67 -54.12 -26.45
CA PRO A 175 12.57 -55.08 -27.06
C PRO A 175 12.65 -54.84 -28.57
N GLY A 176 13.86 -54.98 -29.11
CA GLY A 176 14.21 -54.64 -30.49
C GLY A 176 13.75 -55.62 -31.56
N ALA A 177 14.24 -55.39 -32.78
CA ALA A 177 14.43 -56.40 -33.81
C ALA A 177 15.48 -55.89 -34.81
N GLU A 178 16.47 -56.76 -35.07
CA GLU A 178 17.46 -56.71 -36.15
C GLU A 178 16.84 -57.10 -37.51
#